data_AF-A0A1V0R0D0-F1
#
_entry.id   AF-A0A1V0R0D0-F1
#
_cell.length_a   1.000
_cell.length_b   1.000
_cell.length_c   1.000
_cell.angle_alpha   90.00
_cell.angle_beta   90.00
_cell.angle_gamma   90.00
#
_symmetry.space_group_name_H-M   'P 1'
#
loop_
_entity.id
_entity.type
_entity.pdbx_description
1 polymer ?
#
loop_
_entity_poly.entity_id
_entity_poly.type
_entity_poly.pdbx_seq_one_letter_code
_entity_poly.pdbx_strand_id
1 'polypeptide(L)'
;MSQNFTPPAPDSYTAAPAPAPARTGNIGLAILGALAAALAAGAAYGGLMGAIEYQIGYAAAGVGFLVGLVAVRLGGSNPVLPVLSALLTLAGVYAGYLLTEAMFIAKANPPLTATELLTSHLADVHQSYLDNFDPISVLFFAIGAYAAFQTARKAA
;
A
#
# COMPACT_ATOMS: atom_id res chain seq x y z
N MET A 1 -46.07 -59.50 5.26
CA MET A 1 -44.96 -59.05 6.14
C MET A 1 -44.10 -58.10 5.31
N SER A 2 -44.40 -56.81 5.32
CA SER A 2 -43.64 -55.78 4.60
C SER A 2 -42.41 -55.41 5.43
N GLN A 3 -41.23 -55.83 4.98
CA GLN A 3 -39.96 -55.46 5.60
C GLN A 3 -39.73 -53.95 5.40
N ASN A 4 -39.74 -53.18 6.50
CA ASN A 4 -39.33 -51.79 6.50
C ASN A 4 -37.81 -51.75 6.27
N PHE A 5 -37.40 -51.35 5.06
CA PHE A 5 -36.01 -51.06 4.76
C PHE A 5 -35.69 -49.67 5.28
N THR A 6 -35.00 -49.58 6.43
CA THR A 6 -34.44 -48.32 6.91
C THR A 6 -33.03 -48.21 6.34
N PRO A 7 -32.76 -47.30 5.38
CA PRO A 7 -31.41 -47.12 4.86
C PRO A 7 -30.46 -46.68 5.99
N PRO A 8 -29.19 -47.11 5.98
CA PRO A 8 -28.20 -46.67 6.96
C PRO A 8 -28.04 -45.15 6.88
N ALA A 9 -28.07 -44.48 8.04
CA ALA A 9 -27.77 -43.05 8.10
C ALA A 9 -26.32 -42.83 7.61
N PRO A 10 -26.04 -41.82 6.77
CA PRO A 10 -24.68 -41.55 6.31
C PRO A 10 -23.78 -41.16 7.49
N ASP A 11 -22.73 -41.96 7.72
CA ASP A 11 -21.79 -41.91 8.86
C ASP A 11 -20.81 -40.71 8.85
N SER A 12 -21.05 -39.65 8.07
CA SER A 12 -20.03 -38.61 7.90
C SER A 12 -20.59 -37.22 7.60
N TYR A 13 -21.32 -36.66 8.56
CA TYR A 13 -21.32 -35.21 8.70
C TYR A 13 -20.06 -34.78 9.46
N THR A 14 -18.93 -34.68 8.75
CA THR A 14 -17.82 -33.86 9.25
C THR A 14 -18.34 -32.44 9.35
N ALA A 15 -18.55 -31.95 10.58
CA ALA A 15 -18.94 -30.57 10.82
C ALA A 15 -17.94 -29.65 10.10
N ALA A 16 -18.44 -28.75 9.25
CA ALA A 16 -17.59 -27.75 8.63
C ALA A 16 -16.82 -27.00 9.73
N PRO A 17 -15.50 -26.77 9.57
CA PRO A 17 -14.73 -26.02 10.55
C PRO A 17 -15.42 -24.70 10.86
N ALA A 18 -15.55 -24.36 12.15
CA ALA A 18 -16.16 -23.11 12.57
C ALA A 18 -15.44 -21.93 11.86
N PRO A 19 -16.17 -20.92 11.34
CA PRO A 19 -15.56 -19.74 10.74
C PRO A 19 -14.57 -19.12 11.73
N ALA A 20 -13.35 -18.81 11.26
CA ALA A 20 -12.36 -18.15 12.10
C ALA A 20 -12.95 -16.85 12.69
N PRO A 21 -12.65 -16.52 13.96
CA PRO A 21 -13.18 -15.32 14.59
C PRO A 21 -12.85 -14.09 13.74
N ALA A 22 -13.87 -13.30 13.43
CA ALA A 22 -13.69 -12.04 12.72
C ALA A 22 -12.70 -11.17 13.50
N ARG A 23 -11.59 -10.75 12.86
CA ARG A 23 -10.64 -9.85 13.50
C ARG A 23 -11.34 -8.52 13.75
N THR A 24 -11.65 -8.24 15.02
CA THR A 24 -12.07 -6.92 15.46
C THR A 24 -10.85 -5.99 15.50
N GLY A 25 -10.86 -4.96 14.67
CA GLY A 25 -9.82 -3.93 14.61
C GLY A 25 -10.41 -2.53 14.70
N ASN A 26 -9.54 -1.53 14.90
CA ASN A 26 -9.92 -0.12 14.95
C ASN A 26 -9.54 0.54 13.62
N ILE A 27 -10.56 0.93 12.86
CA ILE A 27 -10.41 1.57 11.54
C ILE A 27 -9.57 2.85 11.63
N GLY A 28 -9.75 3.66 12.68
CA GLY A 28 -9.00 4.90 12.85
C GLY A 28 -7.50 4.64 13.04
N LEU A 29 -7.16 3.67 13.90
CA LEU A 29 -5.76 3.25 14.08
C LEU A 29 -5.19 2.63 12.80
N ALA A 30 -5.99 1.91 12.03
CA ALA A 30 -5.58 1.33 10.76
C ALA A 30 -5.22 2.39 9.71
N ILE A 31 -6.04 3.42 9.57
CA ILE A 31 -5.78 4.53 8.64
C ILE A 31 -4.52 5.28 9.08
N LEU A 32 -4.39 5.60 10.36
CA LEU A 32 -3.21 6.28 10.89
C LEU A 32 -1.93 5.46 10.70
N GLY A 33 -1.97 4.17 11.02
CA GLY A 33 -0.84 3.27 10.83
C GLY A 33 -0.48 3.09 9.35
N ALA A 34 -1.47 2.92 8.48
CA ALA A 34 -1.27 2.81 7.04
C ALA A 34 -0.70 4.11 6.46
N LEU A 35 -1.14 5.28 6.95
CA LEU A 35 -0.62 6.57 6.52
C LEU A 35 0.83 6.74 6.95
N ALA A 36 1.15 6.43 8.20
CA ALA A 36 2.53 6.46 8.69
C ALA A 36 3.43 5.51 7.90
N ALA A 37 2.95 4.29 7.61
CA ALA A 37 3.65 3.33 6.77
C ALA A 37 3.84 3.85 5.33
N ALA A 38 2.82 4.48 4.74
CA ALA A 38 2.90 5.03 3.40
C ALA A 38 3.91 6.18 3.30
N LEU A 39 3.94 7.07 4.29
CA LEU A 39 4.91 8.16 4.37
C LEU A 39 6.33 7.63 4.58
N ALA A 40 6.54 6.70 5.52
CA ALA A 40 7.86 6.16 5.81
C ALA A 40 8.42 5.35 4.62
N ALA A 41 7.59 4.47 4.05
CA ALA A 41 7.98 3.64 2.91
C ALA A 41 8.12 4.47 1.62
N GLY A 42 7.26 5.47 1.42
CA GLY A 42 7.35 6.42 0.31
C GLY A 42 8.60 7.29 0.39
N ALA A 43 8.95 7.81 1.57
CA ALA A 43 10.17 8.57 1.79
C ALA A 43 11.42 7.69 1.59
N ALA A 44 11.41 6.46 2.08
CA ALA A 44 12.51 5.51 1.86
C ALA A 44 12.66 5.17 0.37
N TYR A 45 11.56 4.94 -0.35
CA TYR A 45 11.57 4.66 -1.78
C TYR A 45 12.08 5.85 -2.60
N GLY A 46 11.53 7.05 -2.36
CA GLY A 46 11.92 8.28 -3.05
C GLY A 46 13.36 8.71 -2.75
N GLY A 47 13.77 8.60 -1.49
CA GLY A 47 15.16 8.88 -1.08
C GLY A 47 16.16 7.90 -1.70
N LEU A 48 15.80 6.61 -1.78
CA LEU A 48 16.62 5.61 -2.46
C LEU A 48 16.74 5.93 -3.95
N MET A 49 15.61 6.17 -4.63
CA MET A 49 15.58 6.55 -6.05
C MET A 49 16.42 7.81 -6.34
N GLY A 50 16.33 8.83 -5.49
CA GLY A 50 17.14 10.04 -5.63
C GLY A 50 18.64 9.83 -5.40
N ALA A 51 19.02 8.78 -4.66
CA ALA A 51 20.42 8.46 -4.40
C ALA A 51 21.05 7.56 -5.48
N ILE A 52 20.29 6.58 -6.00
CA ILE A 52 20.80 5.60 -6.97
C ILE A 52 20.45 5.93 -8.44
N GLU A 53 19.63 6.96 -8.66
CA GLU A 53 19.15 7.42 -9.97
C GLU A 53 18.50 6.31 -10.82
N TYR A 54 18.04 5.25 -10.15
CA TYR A 54 17.50 4.04 -10.78
C TYR A 54 16.16 3.67 -10.15
N GLN A 55 15.19 3.38 -11.00
CA GLN A 55 13.83 3.08 -10.59
C GLN A 55 13.67 1.56 -10.38
N ILE A 56 13.43 1.15 -9.13
CA ILE A 56 13.23 -0.25 -8.79
C ILE A 56 11.74 -0.54 -8.70
N GLY A 57 11.17 -1.14 -9.75
CA GLY A 57 9.74 -1.47 -9.81
C GLY A 57 9.26 -2.42 -8.69
N TYR A 58 10.11 -3.33 -8.24
CA TYR A 58 9.81 -4.22 -7.12
C TYR A 58 9.63 -3.49 -5.79
N ALA A 59 10.27 -2.33 -5.62
CA ALA A 59 10.14 -1.57 -4.38
C ALA A 59 8.74 -0.95 -4.26
N ALA A 60 8.10 -0.55 -5.35
CA ALA A 60 6.71 -0.07 -5.34
C ALA A 60 5.72 -1.14 -4.86
N ALA A 61 5.91 -2.40 -5.29
CA ALA A 61 5.14 -3.53 -4.77
C ALA A 61 5.38 -3.74 -3.27
N GLY A 62 6.63 -3.57 -2.81
CA GLY A 62 7.01 -3.63 -1.39
C GLY A 62 6.33 -2.55 -0.54
N VAL A 63 6.30 -1.30 -1.02
CA VAL A 63 5.58 -0.19 -0.36
C VAL A 63 4.10 -0.54 -0.22
N GLY A 64 3.46 -0.98 -1.32
CA GLY A 64 2.06 -1.39 -1.29
C GLY A 64 1.79 -2.53 -0.31
N PHE A 65 2.63 -3.56 -0.32
CA PHE A 65 2.55 -4.67 0.62
C PHE A 65 2.62 -4.21 2.08
N LEU A 66 3.59 -3.35 2.43
CA LEU A 66 3.76 -2.85 3.80
C LEU A 66 2.54 -2.02 4.26
N VAL A 67 2.06 -1.11 3.42
CA VAL A 67 0.88 -0.29 3.73
C VAL A 67 -0.36 -1.16 3.91
N GLY A 68 -0.60 -2.11 2.99
CA GLY A 68 -1.71 -3.05 3.09
C GLY A 68 -1.65 -3.96 4.31
N LEU A 69 -0.45 -4.42 4.67
CA LEU A 69 -0.21 -5.25 5.86
C LEU A 69 -0.55 -4.49 7.15
N VAL A 70 -0.10 -3.24 7.28
CA VAL A 70 -0.38 -2.41 8.45
C VAL A 70 -1.86 -2.07 8.54
N ALA A 71 -2.50 -1.73 7.42
CA ALA A 71 -3.93 -1.43 7.37
C ALA A 71 -4.78 -2.59 7.92
N VAL A 72 -4.50 -3.84 7.50
CA VAL A 72 -5.27 -4.99 7.97
C VAL A 72 -4.90 -5.41 9.38
N ARG A 73 -3.62 -5.37 9.74
CA ARG A 73 -3.16 -5.72 11.10
C ARG A 73 -3.88 -4.90 12.17
N LEU A 74 -4.18 -3.65 11.86
CA LEU A 74 -4.82 -2.71 12.79
C LEU A 74 -6.34 -2.62 12.60
N GLY A 75 -6.83 -2.78 11.37
CA GLY A 75 -8.22 -2.53 11.01
C GLY A 75 -9.14 -3.74 11.01
N GLY A 76 -8.60 -4.96 11.04
CA GLY A 76 -9.40 -6.18 11.08
C GLY A 76 -10.14 -6.47 9.77
N SER A 77 -11.24 -7.22 9.83
CA SER A 77 -11.97 -7.72 8.65
C SER A 77 -12.91 -6.70 8.00
N ASN A 78 -12.53 -5.41 7.95
CA ASN A 78 -13.36 -4.34 7.38
C ASN A 78 -13.17 -4.24 5.84
N PRO A 79 -14.26 -4.31 5.04
CA PRO A 79 -14.20 -4.27 3.58
C PRO A 79 -13.72 -2.93 2.98
N VAL A 80 -13.66 -1.86 3.77
CA VAL A 80 -13.20 -0.52 3.33
C VAL A 80 -11.67 -0.42 3.35
N LEU A 81 -11.00 -1.21 4.19
CA LEU A 81 -9.53 -1.14 4.37
C LEU A 81 -8.72 -1.41 3.11
N PRO A 82 -9.06 -2.39 2.24
CA PRO A 82 -8.29 -2.64 1.03
C PRO A 82 -8.31 -1.47 0.03
N VAL A 83 -9.43 -0.76 -0.06
CA VAL A 83 -9.54 0.41 -0.94
C VAL A 83 -8.76 1.57 -0.35
N LEU A 84 -8.89 1.82 0.95
CA LEU A 84 -8.14 2.88 1.63
C LEU A 84 -6.64 2.63 1.60
N SER A 85 -6.18 1.39 1.80
CA SER A 85 -4.75 1.07 1.72
C SER A 85 -4.19 1.33 0.34
N ALA A 86 -4.92 0.98 -0.73
CA ALA A 86 -4.52 1.29 -2.10
C ALA A 86 -4.39 2.79 -2.34
N LEU A 87 -5.37 3.59 -1.90
CA LEU A 87 -5.33 5.05 -2.03
C LEU A 87 -4.17 5.67 -1.24
N LEU A 88 -3.94 5.21 -0.01
CA LEU A 88 -2.81 5.65 0.81
C LEU A 88 -1.46 5.27 0.18
N THR A 89 -1.35 4.07 -0.41
CA THR A 89 -0.15 3.68 -1.16
C THR A 89 0.09 4.59 -2.35
N LEU A 90 -0.93 4.94 -3.13
CA LEU A 90 -0.78 5.88 -4.25
C LEU A 90 -0.26 7.24 -3.76
N ALA A 91 -0.83 7.77 -2.69
CA ALA A 91 -0.39 9.03 -2.09
C ALA A 91 1.05 8.95 -1.57
N GLY A 92 1.41 7.87 -0.87
CA GLY A 92 2.76 7.68 -0.34
C GLY A 92 3.82 7.51 -1.42
N VAL A 93 3.53 6.72 -2.46
CA VAL A 93 4.44 6.56 -3.61
C VAL A 93 4.61 7.88 -4.35
N TYR A 94 3.52 8.64 -4.54
CA TYR A 94 3.57 9.94 -5.21
C TYR A 94 4.40 10.96 -4.43
N ALA A 95 4.24 11.02 -3.11
CA ALA A 95 5.10 11.80 -2.24
C ALA A 95 6.58 11.40 -2.35
N GLY A 96 6.86 10.10 -2.54
CA GLY A 96 8.21 9.60 -2.83
C GLY A 96 8.80 10.18 -4.11
N TYR A 97 8.04 10.23 -5.21
CA TYR A 97 8.50 10.86 -6.46
C TYR A 97 8.79 12.35 -6.30
N LEU A 98 7.93 13.08 -5.58
CA LEU A 98 8.19 14.50 -5.30
C LEU A 98 9.45 14.70 -4.47
N LEU A 99 9.73 13.81 -3.51
CA LEU A 99 10.98 13.83 -2.74
C LEU A 99 12.19 13.56 -3.64
N THR A 100 12.11 12.57 -4.53
CA THR A 100 13.17 12.29 -5.52
C THR A 100 13.47 13.54 -6.35
N GLU A 101 12.44 14.19 -6.89
CA GLU A 101 12.58 15.40 -7.70
C GLU A 101 13.19 16.56 -6.90
N ALA A 102 12.72 16.77 -5.66
CA ALA A 102 13.29 17.78 -4.77
C ALA A 102 14.77 17.52 -4.46
N MET A 103 15.18 16.25 -4.30
CA MET A 103 16.59 15.89 -4.11
C MET A 103 17.44 16.17 -5.36
N PHE A 104 16.91 15.92 -6.56
CA PHE A 104 17.60 16.24 -7.81
C PHE A 104 17.80 17.74 -7.97
N ILE A 105 16.75 18.54 -7.76
CA ILE A 105 16.82 20.01 -7.85
C ILE A 105 17.79 20.57 -6.80
N ALA A 106 17.74 20.07 -5.56
CA ALA A 106 18.65 20.48 -4.49
C ALA A 106 20.12 20.19 -4.82
N LYS A 107 20.41 19.01 -5.39
CA LYS A 107 21.77 18.61 -5.79
C LYS A 107 22.29 19.48 -6.94
N ALA A 108 21.42 19.93 -7.83
CA ALA A 108 21.77 20.83 -8.93
C ALA A 108 21.94 22.29 -8.50
N ASN A 109 21.29 22.73 -7.42
CA ASN A 109 21.26 24.14 -6.98
C ASN A 109 21.64 24.33 -5.49
N PRO A 110 22.91 24.16 -5.10
CA PRO A 110 23.36 24.54 -3.76
C PRO A 110 23.17 26.06 -3.54
N PRO A 111 22.65 26.53 -2.38
CA PRO A 111 22.49 25.82 -1.10
C PRO A 111 21.08 25.27 -0.80
N LEU A 112 20.17 25.18 -1.78
CA LEU A 112 18.79 24.75 -1.52
C LEU A 112 18.75 23.32 -0.99
N THR A 113 17.89 23.07 0.00
CA THR A 113 17.67 21.74 0.56
C THR A 113 16.38 21.11 0.03
N ALA A 114 16.34 19.77 -0.05
CA ALA A 114 15.13 19.05 -0.50
C ALA A 114 13.90 19.37 0.38
N THR A 115 14.11 19.57 1.68
CA THR A 115 13.05 19.96 2.62
C THR A 115 12.50 21.35 2.30
N GLU A 116 13.36 22.32 2.00
CA GLU A 116 12.95 23.67 1.63
C GLU A 116 12.18 23.67 0.31
N LEU A 117 12.62 22.86 -0.66
CA LEU A 117 11.91 22.68 -1.92
C LEU A 117 10.52 22.06 -1.72
N LEU A 118 10.39 21.03 -0.88
CA LEU A 118 9.10 20.40 -0.58
C LEU A 118 8.15 21.27 0.25
N THR A 119 8.67 22.23 1.02
CA THR A 119 7.85 23.05 1.94
C THR A 119 7.51 24.42 1.36
N SER A 120 8.44 25.04 0.64
CA SER A 120 8.32 26.41 0.13
C SER A 120 8.15 26.48 -1.38
N HIS A 121 8.64 25.46 -2.11
CA HIS A 121 8.64 25.40 -3.58
C HIS A 121 7.94 24.16 -4.13
N LEU A 122 6.93 23.65 -3.41
CA LEU A 122 6.26 22.40 -3.79
C LEU A 122 5.62 22.48 -5.18
N ALA A 123 5.14 23.67 -5.57
CA ALA A 123 4.60 23.90 -6.92
C ALA A 123 5.67 23.72 -8.00
N ASP A 124 6.89 24.22 -7.76
CA ASP A 124 8.01 24.10 -8.69
C ASP A 124 8.46 22.62 -8.79
N VAL A 125 8.52 21.92 -7.65
CA VAL A 125 8.82 20.48 -7.61
C VAL A 125 7.74 19.67 -8.34
N HIS A 126 6.46 20.02 -8.17
CA HIS A 126 5.36 19.37 -8.87
C HIS A 126 5.44 19.59 -10.38
N GLN A 127 5.75 20.81 -10.81
CA GLN A 127 5.93 21.12 -12.22
C GLN A 127 7.09 20.32 -12.81
N SER A 128 8.23 20.26 -12.11
CA SER A 128 9.39 19.48 -12.53
C SER A 128 9.08 17.99 -12.63
N TYR A 129 8.27 17.45 -11.71
CA TYR A 129 7.76 16.09 -11.79
C TYR A 129 6.91 15.84 -13.05
N LEU A 130 6.03 16.79 -13.41
CA LEU A 130 5.20 16.67 -14.62
C LEU A 130 6.06 16.75 -15.89
N ASP A 131 7.06 17.62 -15.90
CA ASP A 131 7.96 17.81 -17.03
C ASP A 131 8.85 16.57 -17.26
N ASN A 132 9.25 15.89 -16.17
CA ASN A 132 10.04 14.66 -16.20
C ASN A 132 9.20 13.38 -16.04
N PHE A 133 7.89 13.46 -16.27
CA PHE A 133 6.99 12.35 -16.01
C PHE A 133 7.29 11.15 -16.92
N ASP A 134 7.68 10.03 -16.30
CA ASP A 134 7.82 8.76 -17.02
C ASP A 134 6.50 7.95 -16.96
N PRO A 135 5.87 7.62 -18.10
CA PRO A 135 4.69 6.76 -18.17
C PRO A 135 4.86 5.41 -17.44
N ILE A 136 6.07 4.87 -17.31
CA ILE A 136 6.31 3.62 -16.58
C ILE A 136 5.98 3.77 -15.09
N SER A 137 6.06 4.99 -14.55
CA SER A 137 5.70 5.29 -13.16
C SER A 137 4.23 4.95 -12.89
N VAL A 138 3.35 5.08 -13.88
CA VAL A 138 1.94 4.66 -13.80
C VAL A 138 1.82 3.17 -13.52
N LEU A 139 2.68 2.34 -14.14
CA LEU A 139 2.71 0.90 -13.86
C LEU A 139 3.15 0.64 -12.43
N PHE A 140 4.12 1.37 -11.90
CA PHE A 140 4.55 1.22 -10.50
C PHE A 140 3.49 1.67 -9.51
N PHE A 141 2.76 2.75 -9.81
CA PHE A 141 1.57 3.14 -9.04
C PHE A 141 0.51 2.04 -9.05
N ALA A 142 0.20 1.49 -10.22
CA ALA A 142 -0.78 0.42 -10.36
C ALA A 142 -0.36 -0.85 -9.60
N ILE A 143 0.90 -1.27 -9.72
CA ILE A 143 1.45 -2.42 -9.01
C ILE A 143 1.43 -2.20 -7.49
N GLY A 144 1.84 -1.02 -7.01
CA GLY A 144 1.80 -0.68 -5.60
C GLY A 144 0.38 -0.69 -5.04
N ALA A 145 -0.56 -0.03 -5.72
CA ALA A 145 -1.97 0.00 -5.33
C ALA A 145 -2.59 -1.42 -5.35
N TYR A 146 -2.31 -2.19 -6.39
CA TYR A 146 -2.77 -3.57 -6.50
C TYR A 146 -2.19 -4.46 -5.40
N ALA A 147 -0.90 -4.33 -5.09
CA ALA A 147 -0.26 -5.04 -3.99
C ALA A 147 -0.91 -4.68 -2.66
N ALA A 148 -1.12 -3.40 -2.37
CA ALA A 148 -1.79 -2.95 -1.15
C ALA A 148 -3.22 -3.48 -1.01
N PHE A 149 -3.99 -3.43 -2.10
CA PHE A 149 -5.35 -3.95 -2.15
C PHE A 149 -5.35 -5.48 -1.94
N GLN A 150 -4.49 -6.21 -2.65
CA GLN A 150 -4.46 -7.66 -2.59
C GLN A 150 -3.99 -8.15 -1.21
N THR A 151 -2.94 -7.54 -0.66
CA THR A 151 -2.45 -7.84 0.68
C THR A 151 -3.54 -7.55 1.71
N ALA A 152 -4.21 -6.42 1.60
CA ALA A 152 -5.26 -6.07 2.53
C ALA A 152 -6.48 -7.01 2.41
N ARG A 153 -6.87 -7.38 1.19
CA ARG A 153 -8.00 -8.29 0.96
C ARG A 153 -7.72 -9.73 1.43
N LYS A 154 -6.50 -10.23 1.26
CA LYS A 154 -6.15 -11.62 1.63
C LYS A 154 -5.88 -11.79 3.12
N ALA A 155 -5.49 -10.72 3.81
CA ALA A 155 -5.13 -10.77 5.23
C ALA A 155 -6.31 -10.46 6.17
N ALA A 156 -7.37 -9.84 5.64
CA ALA A 156 -8.62 -9.53 6.33
C ALA A 156 -9.45 -10.80 6.57
#